data_AF-A0A431U125-F1
#
_entry.id   AF-A0A431U125-F1
#
_cell.length_a   1.000
_cell.length_b   1.000
_cell.length_c   1.000
_cell.angle_alpha   90.00
_cell.angle_beta   90.00
_cell.angle_gamma   90.00
#
_symmetry.space_group_name_H-M   'P 1'
#
loop_
_entity.id
_entity.type
_entity.pdbx_description
1 polymer ?
#
loop_
_entity_poly.entity_id
_entity_poly.type
_entity_poly.pdbx_seq_one_letter_code
_entity_poly.pdbx_strand_id
1 'polypeptide(L)'
;MNKLVLVAPLLLAASAYEKVVDFFAPPATEATVTLAPAAAARVAGVRDVNTTTSVADVVTAANAFMATLSSSQQATLVQTFNATNVQKWSNLPVSPGSRLGLQLSTLTATQQAAALAVVQAATGTVAGDGFNEVQQIRAADDNLTANGGGSAYGSGIYLIAFLGTPSTTGTWMLQFGGHHLATNMTFSNGYVTGPTPKFEATEPLTFTTTNANVFPTGTACAPLSNEASAMLAMLNGLTTAQRSTARLTQTFNDIVLGPGQDGNFPATRVGLQCSQLTTAQQDLVVAAMAPWVQDADDATAASLLAYYRTQLADTYIAYSGTGNLTSTGDYVRIDGPNVWIEFACQSGVVYRNQIHYHTIWRDRARDYGGNFYTTVTGTQVARAAQLFSVYPSPATGGEVLQVKLAAPATTATYTLRNVAGQTLSRQSFRGDAVQVPTAGLAAGTYVLSLQADDKAPATHRFVVK
;
A
#
# COMPACT_ATOMS: atom_id res chain seq x y z
N MET A 1 41.83 53.40 62.36
CA MET A 1 40.57 53.80 63.03
C MET A 1 39.44 52.92 62.48
N ASN A 2 38.64 52.35 63.39
CA ASN A 2 37.36 51.63 63.25
C ASN A 2 37.38 50.27 62.51
N LYS A 3 37.27 49.13 63.23
CA LYS A 3 36.10 48.48 63.88
C LYS A 3 35.29 47.63 62.87
N LEU A 4 35.35 46.29 62.94
CA LEU A 4 34.55 45.33 63.75
C LEU A 4 33.38 44.76 62.90
N VAL A 5 33.49 43.55 62.33
CA VAL A 5 32.96 42.22 62.77
C VAL A 5 31.45 42.00 62.55
N LEU A 6 31.06 40.93 61.83
CA LEU A 6 30.34 39.69 62.28
C LEU A 6 29.81 38.90 61.04
N VAL A 7 30.40 37.73 60.69
CA VAL A 7 29.88 36.32 60.82
C VAL A 7 29.00 35.77 59.66
N ALA A 8 29.65 34.97 58.79
CA ALA A 8 29.39 33.57 58.32
C ALA A 8 27.96 32.97 58.18
N PRO A 9 27.78 31.81 57.47
CA PRO A 9 28.52 31.21 56.34
C PRO A 9 27.60 30.55 55.25
N LEU A 10 28.23 29.79 54.33
CA LEU A 10 27.75 28.57 53.64
C LEU A 10 27.41 28.61 52.12
N LEU A 11 28.41 28.12 51.37
CA LEU A 11 28.40 27.14 50.26
C LEU A 11 27.49 27.28 49.01
N LEU A 12 28.22 27.44 47.89
CA LEU A 12 28.15 26.74 46.60
C LEU A 12 26.79 26.48 45.92
N ALA A 13 26.63 27.08 44.74
CA ALA A 13 26.75 26.34 43.47
C ALA A 13 26.90 27.31 42.30
N ALA A 14 27.93 27.10 41.48
CA ALA A 14 28.21 27.88 40.28
C ALA A 14 27.15 27.59 39.21
N SER A 15 26.54 28.65 38.68
CA SER A 15 25.77 28.61 37.43
C SER A 15 26.66 29.14 36.30
N ALA A 16 26.73 28.41 35.21
CA ALA A 16 27.16 28.89 33.91
C ALA A 16 26.35 28.10 32.87
N TYR A 17 25.26 28.69 32.39
CA TYR A 17 25.18 29.43 31.12
C TYR A 17 25.04 28.49 29.92
N GLU A 18 23.90 28.64 29.27
CA GLU A 18 23.41 27.91 28.11
C GLU A 18 24.41 27.92 26.95
N LYS A 19 24.55 26.77 26.31
CA LYS A 19 25.03 26.66 24.93
C LYS A 19 24.00 25.88 24.12
N VAL A 20 23.41 26.57 23.16
CA VAL A 20 22.60 26.03 22.06
C VAL A 20 23.41 24.96 21.32
N VAL A 21 22.84 23.76 21.14
CA VAL A 21 23.46 22.67 20.38
C VAL A 21 22.58 22.34 19.19
N ASP A 22 23.24 22.33 18.03
CA ASP A 22 22.75 22.13 16.67
C ASP A 22 22.41 20.64 16.44
N PHE A 23 21.21 20.32 15.95
CA PHE A 23 20.66 18.95 15.90
C PHE A 23 20.95 18.17 14.61
N PHE A 24 21.90 18.60 13.76
CA PHE A 24 22.26 17.90 12.52
C PHE A 24 23.74 17.51 12.43
N ALA A 25 24.17 16.58 13.28
CA ALA A 25 25.41 15.82 13.07
C ALA A 25 25.16 14.31 13.26
N PRO A 26 25.55 13.45 12.30
CA PRO A 26 25.44 12.00 12.46
C PRO A 26 26.46 11.48 13.50
N PRO A 27 26.11 10.48 14.32
CA PRO A 27 27.04 9.94 15.31
C PRO A 27 28.15 9.11 14.65
N ALA A 28 29.33 9.17 15.29
CA ALA A 28 30.55 8.48 14.89
C ALA A 28 30.43 6.95 14.94
N THR A 29 31.16 6.29 14.05
CA THR A 29 31.30 4.84 13.88
C THR A 29 31.81 4.13 15.15
N GLU A 30 31.06 3.14 15.64
CA GLU A 30 31.55 2.11 16.56
C GLU A 30 31.86 0.79 15.83
N ALA A 31 32.78 0.03 16.40
CA ALA A 31 33.56 -1.05 15.80
C ALA A 31 32.73 -2.26 15.31
N THR A 32 33.08 -2.73 14.10
CA THR A 32 32.57 -3.99 13.51
C THR A 32 33.19 -5.21 14.20
N VAL A 33 32.35 -6.02 14.85
CA VAL A 33 32.66 -7.43 15.16
C VAL A 33 32.34 -8.27 13.93
N THR A 34 33.35 -8.75 13.22
CA THR A 34 33.21 -9.72 12.14
C THR A 34 32.95 -11.12 12.70
N LEU A 35 31.70 -11.60 12.59
CA LEU A 35 31.38 -13.02 12.61
C LEU A 35 31.30 -13.50 11.16
N ALA A 36 32.18 -14.44 10.78
CA ALA A 36 32.11 -15.09 9.48
C ALA A 36 30.91 -16.07 9.46
N PRO A 37 29.93 -15.92 8.54
CA PRO A 37 28.90 -16.94 8.36
C PRO A 37 29.45 -18.11 7.55
N ALA A 38 29.07 -19.33 7.94
CA ALA A 38 29.26 -20.51 7.10
C ALA A 38 28.56 -20.30 5.75
N ALA A 39 29.25 -20.64 4.66
CA ALA A 39 28.80 -20.41 3.29
C ALA A 39 27.57 -21.28 2.93
N ALA A 40 26.37 -20.72 3.11
CA ALA A 40 25.19 -21.17 2.39
C ALA A 40 25.19 -20.53 0.98
N ALA A 41 24.90 -21.32 -0.06
CA ALA A 41 24.84 -20.84 -1.44
C ALA A 41 23.79 -19.72 -1.57
N ARG A 42 24.22 -18.51 -1.94
CA ARG A 42 23.31 -17.40 -2.24
C ARG A 42 22.46 -17.75 -3.46
N VAL A 43 21.15 -17.60 -3.35
CA VAL A 43 20.24 -17.67 -4.50
C VAL A 43 20.52 -16.44 -5.39
N ALA A 44 20.72 -16.65 -6.69
CA ALA A 44 20.88 -15.56 -7.64
C ALA A 44 19.63 -14.65 -7.60
N GLY A 45 19.83 -13.35 -7.37
CA GLY A 45 18.76 -12.35 -7.28
C GLY A 45 18.42 -11.85 -5.87
N VAL A 46 19.02 -12.41 -4.81
CA VAL A 46 18.89 -11.88 -3.44
C VAL A 46 19.87 -10.72 -3.24
N ARG A 47 19.35 -9.49 -3.09
CA ARG A 47 20.13 -8.25 -2.90
C ARG A 47 20.22 -7.82 -1.43
N ASP A 48 21.21 -6.95 -1.16
CA ASP A 48 21.39 -6.24 0.10
C ASP A 48 20.39 -5.06 0.23
N VAL A 49 20.01 -4.73 1.47
CA VAL A 49 18.80 -3.98 1.87
C VAL A 49 18.78 -2.47 1.52
N ASN A 50 19.76 -1.94 0.79
CA ASN A 50 20.02 -0.48 0.69
C ASN A 50 19.95 0.12 -0.74
N THR A 51 19.26 -0.49 -1.71
CA THR A 51 19.07 0.11 -3.06
C THR A 51 17.59 0.25 -3.40
N THR A 52 17.17 1.44 -3.87
CA THR A 52 15.81 1.69 -4.38
C THR A 52 15.43 0.64 -5.42
N THR A 53 14.31 -0.03 -5.21
CA THR A 53 13.85 -1.15 -6.04
C THR A 53 13.28 -0.65 -7.37
N SER A 54 13.73 -1.27 -8.46
CA SER A 54 13.15 -1.03 -9.78
C SER A 54 12.26 -2.20 -10.18
N VAL A 55 11.28 -1.95 -11.06
CA VAL A 55 10.48 -3.05 -11.65
C VAL A 55 11.36 -4.09 -12.34
N ALA A 56 12.55 -3.71 -12.83
CA ALA A 56 13.51 -4.66 -13.39
C ALA A 56 14.07 -5.64 -12.34
N ASP A 57 14.25 -5.21 -11.09
CA ASP A 57 14.66 -6.09 -10.00
C ASP A 57 13.54 -7.10 -9.66
N VAL A 58 12.28 -6.65 -9.62
CA VAL A 58 11.11 -7.54 -9.43
C VAL A 58 11.01 -8.56 -10.55
N VAL A 59 11.16 -8.14 -11.81
CA VAL A 59 11.13 -9.04 -12.97
C VAL A 59 12.29 -10.03 -12.92
N THR A 60 13.47 -9.60 -12.48
CA THR A 60 14.63 -10.48 -12.29
C THR A 60 14.34 -11.55 -11.25
N ALA A 61 13.81 -11.17 -10.08
CA ALA A 61 13.43 -12.11 -9.02
C ALA A 61 12.33 -13.06 -9.50
N ALA A 62 11.32 -12.55 -10.21
CA ALA A 62 10.22 -13.35 -10.76
C ALA A 62 10.72 -14.41 -11.75
N ASN A 63 11.63 -14.03 -12.67
CA ASN A 63 12.24 -14.97 -13.62
C ASN A 63 13.14 -15.99 -12.91
N ALA A 64 13.88 -15.58 -11.88
CA ALA A 64 14.67 -16.49 -11.06
C ALA A 64 13.77 -17.51 -10.34
N PHE A 65 12.64 -17.08 -9.78
CA PHE A 65 11.65 -17.99 -9.20
C PHE A 65 11.09 -18.95 -10.25
N MET A 66 10.62 -18.46 -11.41
CA MET A 66 10.12 -19.31 -12.49
C MET A 66 11.13 -20.36 -12.95
N ALA A 67 12.43 -20.03 -13.00
CA ALA A 67 13.48 -20.97 -13.37
C ALA A 67 13.64 -22.15 -12.39
N THR A 68 13.18 -22.01 -11.14
CA THR A 68 13.19 -23.11 -10.16
C THR A 68 12.00 -24.06 -10.28
N LEU A 69 11.00 -23.73 -11.10
CA LEU A 69 9.71 -24.39 -11.16
C LEU A 69 9.62 -25.35 -12.36
N SER A 70 8.89 -26.46 -12.18
CA SER A 70 8.48 -27.32 -13.28
C SER A 70 7.50 -26.60 -14.22
N SER A 71 7.32 -27.10 -15.45
CA SER A 71 6.33 -26.54 -16.39
C SER A 71 4.91 -26.54 -15.83
N SER A 72 4.53 -27.54 -15.02
CA SER A 72 3.22 -27.58 -14.37
C SER A 72 3.10 -26.54 -13.27
N GLN A 73 4.14 -26.34 -12.47
CA GLN A 73 4.16 -25.28 -11.46
C GLN A 73 4.11 -23.89 -12.12
N GLN A 74 4.85 -23.67 -13.21
CA GLN A 74 4.79 -22.41 -13.96
C GLN A 74 3.40 -22.13 -14.53
N ALA A 75 2.71 -23.15 -15.05
CA ALA A 75 1.33 -23.02 -15.54
C ALA A 75 0.33 -22.68 -14.42
N THR A 76 0.57 -23.15 -13.19
CA THR A 76 -0.22 -22.76 -12.01
C THR A 76 0.13 -21.34 -11.54
N LEU A 77 1.42 -20.97 -11.57
CA LEU A 77 1.91 -19.65 -11.17
C LEU A 77 1.40 -18.54 -12.11
N VAL A 78 1.56 -18.72 -13.41
CA VAL A 78 1.27 -17.69 -14.42
C VAL A 78 -0.15 -17.87 -14.94
N GLN A 79 -1.04 -16.98 -14.50
CA GLN A 79 -2.44 -16.93 -14.88
C GLN A 79 -2.73 -15.76 -15.82
N THR A 80 -3.91 -15.74 -16.43
CA THR A 80 -4.30 -14.64 -17.33
C THR A 80 -4.54 -13.35 -16.55
N PHE A 81 -4.01 -12.22 -17.04
CA PHE A 81 -4.33 -10.88 -16.52
C PHE A 81 -5.68 -10.40 -17.06
N ASN A 82 -6.74 -10.52 -16.24
CA ASN A 82 -8.10 -10.11 -16.59
C ASN A 82 -8.90 -9.72 -15.33
N ALA A 83 -10.07 -9.09 -15.54
CA ALA A 83 -10.93 -8.60 -14.46
C ALA A 83 -11.36 -9.70 -13.46
N THR A 84 -11.54 -10.93 -13.93
CA THR A 84 -11.93 -12.06 -13.07
C THR A 84 -10.80 -12.48 -12.14
N ASN A 85 -9.58 -12.59 -12.67
CA ASN A 85 -8.44 -13.14 -11.94
C ASN A 85 -7.84 -12.12 -10.97
N VAL A 86 -7.82 -10.83 -11.31
CA VAL A 86 -7.29 -9.80 -10.38
C VAL A 86 -8.08 -9.73 -9.07
N GLN A 87 -9.35 -10.13 -9.07
CA GLN A 87 -10.20 -10.17 -7.88
C GLN A 87 -10.06 -11.46 -7.06
N LYS A 88 -9.23 -12.43 -7.49
CA LYS A 88 -9.05 -13.72 -6.81
C LYS A 88 -8.08 -13.63 -5.63
N TRP A 89 -8.47 -12.85 -4.65
CA TRP A 89 -7.86 -12.79 -3.32
C TRP A 89 -8.97 -12.75 -2.26
N SER A 90 -8.61 -12.96 -0.99
CA SER A 90 -9.57 -13.03 0.11
C SER A 90 -8.91 -12.62 1.42
N ASN A 91 -9.73 -12.19 2.38
CA ASN A 91 -9.39 -12.00 3.80
C ASN A 91 -9.91 -13.14 4.69
N LEU A 92 -10.56 -14.15 4.10
CA LEU A 92 -11.05 -15.34 4.80
C LEU A 92 -9.97 -16.43 4.83
N PRO A 93 -10.08 -17.42 5.74
CA PRO A 93 -9.25 -18.62 5.73
C PRO A 93 -9.09 -19.22 4.34
N VAL A 94 -7.91 -19.79 4.06
CA VAL A 94 -7.60 -20.32 2.73
C VAL A 94 -8.52 -21.48 2.38
N SER A 95 -9.43 -21.26 1.44
CA SER A 95 -10.32 -22.28 0.88
C SER A 95 -9.98 -22.57 -0.59
N PRO A 96 -10.23 -23.78 -1.10
CA PRO A 96 -9.98 -24.11 -2.51
C PRO A 96 -10.66 -23.11 -3.46
N GLY A 97 -9.90 -22.63 -4.45
CA GLY A 97 -10.40 -21.71 -5.49
C GLY A 97 -10.60 -20.24 -5.08
N SER A 98 -10.29 -19.89 -3.82
CA SER A 98 -10.35 -18.49 -3.33
C SER A 98 -9.18 -17.63 -3.80
N ARG A 99 -8.02 -18.25 -4.05
CA ARG A 99 -6.75 -17.61 -4.44
C ARG A 99 -6.13 -18.37 -5.61
N LEU A 100 -5.37 -17.67 -6.43
CA LEU A 100 -4.63 -18.23 -7.56
C LEU A 100 -3.19 -18.60 -7.15
N GLY A 101 -2.53 -19.40 -7.99
CA GLY A 101 -1.09 -19.60 -7.90
C GLY A 101 -0.64 -20.77 -7.03
N LEU A 102 0.62 -20.72 -6.62
CA LEU A 102 1.31 -21.78 -5.90
C LEU A 102 1.30 -21.50 -4.40
N GLN A 103 0.83 -22.46 -3.60
CA GLN A 103 0.91 -22.40 -2.15
C GLN A 103 2.33 -22.73 -1.67
N LEU A 104 2.91 -21.92 -0.79
CA LEU A 104 4.31 -22.05 -0.35
C LEU A 104 4.64 -23.44 0.20
N SER A 105 3.74 -24.07 0.96
CA SER A 105 3.96 -25.41 1.53
C SER A 105 4.04 -26.53 0.49
N THR A 106 3.66 -26.27 -0.77
CA THR A 106 3.80 -27.21 -1.90
C THR A 106 5.13 -27.06 -2.63
N LEU A 107 5.90 -26.03 -2.28
CA LEU A 107 7.18 -25.68 -2.88
C LEU A 107 8.35 -26.24 -2.05
N THR A 108 9.47 -26.53 -2.71
CA THR A 108 10.74 -26.84 -2.02
C THR A 108 11.28 -25.60 -1.29
N ALA A 109 12.20 -25.78 -0.34
CA ALA A 109 12.81 -24.64 0.38
C ALA A 109 13.45 -23.61 -0.57
N THR A 110 14.12 -24.06 -1.64
CA THR A 110 14.69 -23.18 -2.66
C THR A 110 13.62 -22.40 -3.41
N GLN A 111 12.51 -23.06 -3.77
CA GLN A 111 11.38 -22.42 -4.45
C GLN A 111 10.66 -21.42 -3.53
N GLN A 112 10.50 -21.73 -2.24
CA GLN A 112 9.92 -20.82 -1.25
C GLN A 112 10.79 -19.57 -1.08
N ALA A 113 12.10 -19.74 -0.94
CA ALA A 113 13.04 -18.61 -0.83
C ALA A 113 12.99 -17.73 -2.09
N ALA A 114 12.95 -18.32 -3.28
CA ALA A 114 12.85 -17.58 -4.52
C ALA A 114 11.49 -16.86 -4.67
N ALA A 115 10.38 -17.47 -4.24
CA ALA A 115 9.07 -16.84 -4.22
C ALA A 115 9.04 -15.60 -3.30
N LEU A 116 9.56 -15.73 -2.07
CA LEU A 116 9.62 -14.62 -1.11
C LEU A 116 10.58 -13.51 -1.57
N ALA A 117 11.64 -13.84 -2.32
CA ALA A 117 12.51 -12.83 -2.93
C ALA A 117 11.76 -11.95 -3.95
N VAL A 118 10.74 -12.48 -4.64
CA VAL A 118 9.89 -11.66 -5.52
C VAL A 118 9.10 -10.65 -4.69
N VAL A 119 8.52 -11.09 -3.58
CA VAL A 119 7.75 -10.21 -2.67
C VAL A 119 8.65 -9.15 -2.08
N GLN A 120 9.82 -9.54 -1.57
CA GLN A 120 10.83 -8.62 -1.04
C GLN A 120 11.26 -7.57 -2.06
N ALA A 121 11.45 -7.97 -3.33
CA ALA A 121 11.79 -7.03 -4.40
C ALA A 121 10.62 -6.08 -4.76
N ALA A 122 9.37 -6.50 -4.54
CA ALA A 122 8.20 -5.70 -4.87
C ALA A 122 7.81 -4.70 -3.78
N THR A 123 8.12 -4.99 -2.51
CA THR A 123 7.68 -4.21 -1.35
C THR A 123 8.75 -3.26 -0.82
N GLY A 124 8.33 -2.30 0.02
CA GLY A 124 9.22 -1.34 0.65
C GLY A 124 10.18 -1.95 1.69
N THR A 125 11.16 -1.13 2.08
CA THR A 125 12.27 -1.54 2.97
C THR A 125 12.18 -0.97 4.38
N VAL A 126 11.16 -0.15 4.65
CA VAL A 126 10.96 0.51 5.95
C VAL A 126 10.76 -0.54 7.04
N ALA A 127 11.48 -0.38 8.15
CA ALA A 127 11.38 -1.31 9.27
C ALA A 127 9.98 -1.24 9.90
N GLY A 128 9.36 -2.40 10.12
CA GLY A 128 7.99 -2.49 10.60
C GLY A 128 6.94 -2.52 9.49
N ASP A 129 7.27 -2.04 8.28
CA ASP A 129 6.38 -2.00 7.11
C ASP A 129 6.97 -2.87 5.97
N GLY A 130 6.36 -2.86 4.78
CA GLY A 130 6.89 -3.48 3.58
C GLY A 130 7.16 -4.98 3.73
N PHE A 131 8.33 -5.44 3.29
CA PHE A 131 8.65 -6.87 3.39
C PHE A 131 8.71 -7.33 4.86
N ASN A 132 9.11 -6.45 5.77
CA ASN A 132 9.20 -6.80 7.18
C ASN A 132 7.81 -7.08 7.75
N GLU A 133 6.81 -6.24 7.45
CA GLU A 133 5.43 -6.47 7.87
C GLU A 133 4.85 -7.75 7.28
N VAL A 134 5.04 -7.98 5.97
CA VAL A 134 4.60 -9.22 5.30
C VAL A 134 5.10 -10.46 6.05
N GLN A 135 6.35 -10.44 6.51
CA GLN A 135 6.92 -11.53 7.29
C GLN A 135 6.36 -11.58 8.72
N GLN A 136 6.13 -10.46 9.37
CA GLN A 136 5.49 -10.43 10.70
C GLN A 136 4.07 -11.00 10.68
N ILE A 137 3.25 -10.66 9.67
CA ILE A 137 1.90 -11.22 9.49
C ILE A 137 1.96 -12.73 9.26
N ARG A 138 2.89 -13.20 8.41
CA ARG A 138 3.12 -14.64 8.22
C ARG A 138 3.53 -15.36 9.51
N ALA A 139 4.34 -14.71 10.35
CA ALA A 139 4.75 -15.24 11.64
C ALA A 139 3.59 -15.25 12.66
N ALA A 140 2.67 -14.28 12.58
CA ALA A 140 1.46 -14.25 13.40
C ALA A 140 0.57 -15.44 13.06
N ASP A 141 0.41 -15.76 11.78
CA ASP A 141 -0.31 -16.95 11.34
C ASP A 141 0.28 -18.26 11.86
N ASP A 142 1.62 -18.38 11.88
CA ASP A 142 2.30 -19.52 12.51
C ASP A 142 2.06 -19.58 14.03
N ASN A 143 1.97 -18.41 14.68
CA ASN A 143 1.64 -18.33 16.10
C ASN A 143 0.20 -18.81 16.36
N LEU A 144 -0.76 -18.45 15.51
CA LEU A 144 -2.14 -18.93 15.60
C LEU A 144 -2.24 -20.45 15.39
N THR A 145 -1.48 -21.00 14.44
CA THR A 145 -1.38 -22.46 14.26
C THR A 145 -0.97 -23.15 15.56
N ALA A 146 0.04 -22.62 16.25
CA ALA A 146 0.55 -23.17 17.50
C ALA A 146 -0.42 -23.00 18.69
N ASN A 147 -1.40 -22.09 18.61
CA ASN A 147 -2.31 -21.74 19.69
C ASN A 147 -3.77 -22.13 19.44
N GLY A 148 -3.99 -23.17 18.63
CA GLY A 148 -5.31 -23.80 18.46
C GLY A 148 -6.10 -23.31 17.23
N GLY A 149 -5.50 -22.50 16.36
CA GLY A 149 -6.08 -22.13 15.07
C GLY A 149 -6.12 -23.28 14.06
N GLY A 150 -5.23 -24.26 14.18
CA GLY A 150 -5.17 -25.44 13.30
C GLY A 150 -4.66 -25.14 11.89
N SER A 151 -5.03 -25.96 10.91
CA SER A 151 -4.51 -25.93 9.53
C SER A 151 -5.03 -24.78 8.66
N ALA A 152 -5.94 -23.97 9.20
CA ALA A 152 -6.46 -22.77 8.54
C ALA A 152 -5.50 -21.56 8.62
N TYR A 153 -4.40 -21.70 9.37
CA TYR A 153 -3.38 -20.69 9.58
C TYR A 153 -1.99 -21.27 9.28
N GLY A 154 -1.05 -20.39 9.00
CA GLY A 154 0.37 -20.70 8.92
C GLY A 154 1.07 -19.97 7.77
N SER A 155 2.36 -19.68 7.96
CA SER A 155 3.22 -19.01 6.98
C SER A 155 3.39 -19.82 5.68
N GLY A 156 3.15 -21.14 5.73
CA GLY A 156 3.24 -22.05 4.59
C GLY A 156 2.00 -22.06 3.68
N ILE A 157 0.84 -21.57 4.13
CA ILE A 157 -0.40 -21.62 3.32
C ILE A 157 -0.64 -20.32 2.51
N TYR A 158 0.37 -19.46 2.42
CA TYR A 158 0.36 -18.29 1.55
C TYR A 158 0.55 -18.72 0.10
N LEU A 159 -0.08 -18.01 -0.83
CA LEU A 159 -0.05 -18.28 -2.26
C LEU A 159 0.60 -17.14 -3.02
N ILE A 160 1.33 -17.48 -4.08
CA ILE A 160 1.92 -16.55 -5.04
C ILE A 160 1.41 -16.83 -6.46
N ALA A 161 0.93 -15.80 -7.15
CA ALA A 161 0.50 -15.85 -8.55
C ALA A 161 1.07 -14.67 -9.33
N PHE A 162 1.35 -14.91 -10.62
CA PHE A 162 1.61 -13.86 -11.59
C PHE A 162 0.43 -13.80 -12.56
N LEU A 163 -0.21 -12.65 -12.69
CA LEU A 163 -1.24 -12.44 -13.70
C LEU A 163 -0.59 -11.74 -14.89
N GLY A 164 -0.43 -12.48 -15.99
CA GLY A 164 0.45 -12.08 -17.10
C GLY A 164 1.91 -12.51 -16.86
N THR A 165 2.70 -12.52 -17.93
CA THR A 165 4.12 -12.86 -17.86
C THR A 165 4.92 -11.69 -17.29
N PRO A 166 5.78 -11.91 -16.26
CA PRO A 166 6.68 -10.88 -15.76
C PRO A 166 7.48 -10.22 -16.88
N SER A 167 7.38 -8.90 -16.97
CA SER A 167 8.00 -8.12 -18.04
C SER A 167 8.32 -6.71 -17.57
N THR A 168 9.41 -6.15 -18.07
CA THR A 168 9.75 -4.72 -17.89
C THR A 168 8.97 -3.82 -18.84
N THR A 169 8.32 -4.37 -19.86
CA THR A 169 7.58 -3.61 -20.88
C THR A 169 6.10 -3.95 -20.90
N GLY A 170 5.75 -5.21 -20.69
CA GLY A 170 4.36 -5.66 -20.62
C GLY A 170 3.67 -5.32 -19.30
N THR A 171 2.34 -5.40 -19.28
CA THR A 171 1.53 -5.31 -18.07
C THR A 171 1.41 -6.69 -17.41
N TRP A 172 1.67 -6.76 -16.11
CA TRP A 172 1.47 -7.97 -15.31
C TRP A 172 1.23 -7.60 -13.84
N MET A 173 0.76 -8.55 -13.04
CA MET A 173 0.52 -8.34 -11.62
C MET A 173 1.14 -9.46 -10.77
N LEU A 174 1.74 -9.08 -9.65
CA LEU A 174 2.05 -9.96 -8.54
C LEU A 174 0.84 -10.02 -7.60
N GLN A 175 0.34 -11.22 -7.32
CA GLN A 175 -0.54 -11.48 -6.20
C GLN A 175 0.18 -12.35 -5.18
N PHE A 176 0.24 -11.90 -3.94
CA PHE A 176 0.77 -12.67 -2.82
C PHE A 176 -0.16 -12.54 -1.61
N GLY A 177 -0.55 -13.65 -0.98
CA GLY A 177 -1.44 -13.56 0.16
C GLY A 177 -1.78 -14.89 0.82
N GLY A 178 -2.27 -14.78 2.04
CA GLY A 178 -2.67 -15.89 2.91
C GLY A 178 -3.94 -15.51 3.68
N HIS A 179 -4.12 -16.05 4.89
CA HIS A 179 -5.27 -15.72 5.73
C HIS A 179 -5.33 -14.21 6.00
N HIS A 180 -4.27 -13.65 6.58
CA HIS A 180 -4.23 -12.27 7.04
C HIS A 180 -3.54 -11.28 6.09
N LEU A 181 -3.32 -11.66 4.82
CA LEU A 181 -2.63 -10.81 3.85
C LEU A 181 -3.17 -10.98 2.44
N ALA A 182 -3.35 -9.88 1.73
CA ALA A 182 -3.39 -9.84 0.27
C ALA A 182 -2.63 -8.62 -0.25
N THR A 183 -1.53 -8.87 -0.96
CA THR A 183 -0.72 -7.88 -1.69
C THR A 183 -0.96 -8.06 -3.18
N ASN A 184 -1.54 -7.06 -3.83
CA ASN A 184 -1.83 -7.06 -5.27
C ASN A 184 -1.11 -5.89 -5.95
N MET A 185 -0.02 -6.17 -6.66
CA MET A 185 0.84 -5.13 -7.27
C MET A 185 0.89 -5.29 -8.78
N THR A 186 0.46 -4.26 -9.51
CA THR A 186 0.43 -4.22 -10.97
C THR A 186 1.59 -3.41 -11.51
N PHE A 187 2.34 -4.02 -12.43
CA PHE A 187 3.48 -3.43 -13.12
C PHE A 187 3.14 -3.21 -14.58
N SER A 188 3.62 -2.11 -15.16
CA SER A 188 3.53 -1.86 -16.61
C SER A 188 4.62 -0.90 -17.04
N ASN A 189 5.25 -1.17 -18.18
CA ASN A 189 6.29 -0.30 -18.77
C ASN A 189 7.41 0.10 -17.78
N GLY A 190 7.79 -0.81 -16.88
CA GLY A 190 8.88 -0.57 -15.92
C GLY A 190 8.47 0.26 -14.70
N TYR A 191 7.18 0.50 -14.50
CA TYR A 191 6.64 1.22 -13.34
C TYR A 191 5.65 0.37 -12.54
N VAL A 192 5.58 0.63 -11.24
CA VAL A 192 4.43 0.22 -10.42
C VAL A 192 3.25 1.10 -10.79
N THR A 193 2.26 0.50 -11.44
CA THR A 193 1.06 1.20 -11.91
C THR A 193 -0.11 1.09 -10.96
N GLY A 194 -0.07 0.14 -10.03
CA GLY A 194 -1.04 0.00 -8.96
C GLY A 194 -0.54 -0.88 -7.82
N PRO A 195 -0.29 -0.33 -6.62
CA PRO A 195 0.12 -1.11 -5.45
C PRO A 195 -1.06 -1.66 -4.63
N THR A 196 -2.30 -1.46 -5.09
CA THR A 196 -3.53 -1.79 -4.37
C THR A 196 -4.47 -2.68 -5.19
N PRO A 197 -5.42 -3.40 -4.56
CA PRO A 197 -5.72 -3.42 -3.11
C PRO A 197 -4.67 -4.14 -2.27
N LYS A 198 -4.39 -3.60 -1.09
CA LYS A 198 -3.59 -4.24 -0.05
C LYS A 198 -4.44 -4.45 1.20
N PHE A 199 -4.66 -5.71 1.57
CA PHE A 199 -5.38 -6.10 2.79
C PHE A 199 -4.41 -6.73 3.77
N GLU A 200 -4.52 -6.34 5.04
CA GLU A 200 -3.69 -6.85 6.13
C GLU A 200 -4.51 -7.06 7.39
N ALA A 201 -4.10 -8.04 8.16
CA ALA A 201 -4.70 -8.34 9.44
C ALA A 201 -3.66 -8.93 10.38
N THR A 202 -3.97 -8.93 11.67
CA THR A 202 -3.17 -9.68 12.63
C THR A 202 -3.95 -10.05 13.88
N GLU A 203 -3.72 -11.28 14.32
CA GLU A 203 -4.06 -11.80 15.61
C GLU A 203 -2.92 -12.75 16.03
N PRO A 204 -2.31 -12.62 17.22
CA PRO A 204 -2.45 -11.53 18.18
C PRO A 204 -1.75 -10.23 17.71
N LEU A 205 -1.90 -9.15 18.46
CA LEU A 205 -1.25 -7.86 18.15
C LEU A 205 0.25 -7.85 18.45
N THR A 206 0.68 -8.63 19.44
CA THR A 206 2.09 -8.83 19.77
C THR A 206 2.33 -10.28 20.19
N PHE A 207 3.50 -10.81 19.85
CA PHE A 207 3.90 -12.16 20.23
C PHE A 207 5.41 -12.35 20.11
N THR A 208 5.89 -13.48 20.62
CA THR A 208 7.24 -13.97 20.40
C THR A 208 7.17 -15.22 19.53
N THR A 209 7.99 -15.30 18.49
CA THR A 209 8.01 -16.48 17.59
C THR A 209 8.36 -17.76 18.35
N THR A 210 7.55 -18.79 18.14
CA THR A 210 7.71 -20.11 18.78
C THR A 210 8.39 -21.13 17.87
N ASN A 211 8.60 -20.78 16.60
CA ASN A 211 9.30 -21.57 15.60
C ASN A 211 10.24 -20.68 14.77
N ALA A 212 11.03 -21.32 13.89
CA ALA A 212 12.01 -20.67 13.04
C ALA A 212 11.61 -20.60 11.54
N ASN A 213 10.33 -20.72 11.21
CA ASN A 213 9.87 -20.77 9.82
C ASN A 213 10.02 -19.43 9.08
N VAL A 214 9.83 -18.32 9.81
CA VAL A 214 9.82 -16.97 9.24
C VAL A 214 10.94 -16.11 9.84
N PHE A 215 11.02 -16.06 11.17
CA PHE A 215 12.10 -15.41 11.93
C PHE A 215 12.70 -16.41 12.91
N PRO A 216 13.93 -16.18 13.43
CA PRO A 216 14.47 -17.00 14.52
C PRO A 216 13.50 -17.13 15.70
N THR A 217 13.44 -18.29 16.34
CA THR A 217 12.66 -18.48 17.57
C THR A 217 13.06 -17.45 18.63
N GLY A 218 12.08 -16.88 19.34
CA GLY A 218 12.35 -15.85 20.34
C GLY A 218 12.31 -14.42 19.80
N THR A 219 12.06 -14.22 18.50
CA THR A 219 11.92 -12.89 17.90
C THR A 219 10.59 -12.26 18.33
N ALA A 220 10.63 -11.02 18.84
CA ALA A 220 9.43 -10.26 19.14
C ALA A 220 8.82 -9.70 17.84
N CYS A 221 7.50 -9.80 17.71
CA CYS A 221 6.75 -9.31 16.56
C CYS A 221 5.55 -8.47 17.03
N ALA A 222 5.27 -7.42 16.27
CA ALA A 222 4.16 -6.48 16.48
C ALA A 222 3.65 -5.97 15.11
N PRO A 223 3.10 -6.86 14.25
CA PRO A 223 2.51 -6.47 12.97
C PRO A 223 1.42 -5.41 13.18
N LEU A 224 1.23 -4.52 12.20
CA LEU A 224 0.25 -3.44 12.21
C LEU A 224 0.40 -2.41 13.35
N SER A 225 1.53 -2.43 14.07
CA SER A 225 1.76 -1.51 15.19
C SER A 225 2.06 -0.08 14.72
N ASN A 226 2.67 0.09 13.56
CA ASN A 226 2.93 1.39 12.94
C ASN A 226 1.62 2.06 12.49
N GLU A 227 0.75 1.31 11.82
CA GLU A 227 -0.59 1.68 11.36
C GLU A 227 -1.46 2.12 12.52
N ALA A 228 -1.54 1.29 13.58
CA ALA A 228 -2.32 1.59 14.77
C ALA A 228 -1.81 2.87 15.45
N SER A 229 -0.49 2.99 15.62
CA SER A 229 0.13 4.16 16.25
C SER A 229 -0.09 5.43 15.45
N ALA A 230 0.01 5.36 14.12
CA ALA A 230 -0.16 6.51 13.24
C ALA A 230 -1.63 6.98 13.19
N MET A 231 -2.59 6.05 13.12
CA MET A 231 -4.03 6.36 13.23
C MET A 231 -4.38 6.98 14.58
N LEU A 232 -3.82 6.46 15.68
CA LEU A 232 -4.00 7.05 17.00
C LEU A 232 -3.40 8.45 17.10
N ALA A 233 -2.21 8.67 16.57
CA ALA A 233 -1.58 9.99 16.56
C ALA A 233 -2.46 11.00 15.79
N MET A 234 -3.00 10.62 14.63
CA MET A 234 -3.94 11.44 13.88
C MET A 234 -5.18 11.80 14.70
N LEU A 235 -5.85 10.81 15.32
CA LEU A 235 -7.07 11.07 16.11
C LEU A 235 -6.78 11.87 17.40
N ASN A 236 -5.64 11.65 18.05
CA ASN A 236 -5.23 12.36 19.26
C ASN A 236 -4.78 13.79 18.98
N GLY A 237 -4.35 14.08 17.74
CA GLY A 237 -4.05 15.44 17.29
C GLY A 237 -5.29 16.32 17.09
N LEU A 238 -6.51 15.75 17.08
CA LEU A 238 -7.75 16.49 16.88
C LEU A 238 -8.24 17.17 18.17
N THR A 239 -8.77 18.38 18.03
CA THR A 239 -9.54 19.04 19.11
C THR A 239 -10.84 18.28 19.40
N THR A 240 -11.45 18.53 20.56
CA THR A 240 -12.74 17.92 20.92
C THR A 240 -13.84 18.16 19.88
N ALA A 241 -13.92 19.37 19.31
CA ALA A 241 -14.90 19.71 18.27
C ALA A 241 -14.61 18.97 16.95
N GLN A 242 -13.34 18.88 16.55
CA GLN A 242 -12.91 18.12 15.38
C GLN A 242 -13.18 16.61 15.55
N ARG A 243 -12.90 16.04 16.73
CA ARG A 243 -13.25 14.65 17.06
C ARG A 243 -14.75 14.41 16.96
N SER A 244 -15.57 15.34 17.47
CA SER A 244 -17.02 15.25 17.35
C SER A 244 -17.49 15.24 15.89
N THR A 245 -16.79 15.98 15.00
CA THR A 245 -17.12 16.04 13.56
C THR A 245 -16.63 14.79 12.82
N ALA A 246 -15.47 14.25 13.19
CA ALA A 246 -14.92 13.02 12.61
C ALA A 246 -15.70 11.76 13.04
N ARG A 247 -16.43 11.80 14.16
CA ARG A 247 -17.14 10.65 14.68
C ARG A 247 -18.37 10.30 13.84
N LEU A 248 -18.43 9.05 13.38
CA LEU A 248 -19.57 8.48 12.67
C LEU A 248 -20.65 8.04 13.64
N THR A 249 -21.90 8.18 13.21
CA THR A 249 -23.08 7.62 13.91
C THR A 249 -23.20 6.11 13.68
N GLN A 250 -22.84 5.65 12.48
CA GLN A 250 -22.76 4.24 12.14
C GLN A 250 -21.49 3.62 12.75
N THR A 251 -21.61 2.39 13.24
CA THR A 251 -20.50 1.57 13.68
C THR A 251 -20.20 0.48 12.65
N PHE A 252 -18.94 0.04 12.61
CA PHE A 252 -18.47 -1.00 11.70
C PHE A 252 -17.79 -2.09 12.51
N ASN A 253 -18.03 -3.34 12.13
CA ASN A 253 -17.38 -4.51 12.76
C ASN A 253 -16.27 -5.09 11.87
N ASP A 254 -16.09 -4.57 10.66
CA ASP A 254 -15.05 -4.97 9.71
C ASP A 254 -14.82 -3.82 8.69
N ILE A 255 -13.79 -3.95 7.87
CA ILE A 255 -13.57 -3.12 6.68
C ILE A 255 -14.74 -3.23 5.69
N VAL A 256 -15.08 -2.14 5.00
CA VAL A 256 -16.19 -2.13 4.05
C VAL A 256 -15.77 -2.39 2.60
N LEU A 257 -14.52 -2.10 2.22
CA LEU A 257 -14.00 -2.35 0.86
C LEU A 257 -13.08 -3.57 0.77
N GLY A 258 -13.38 -4.62 1.53
CA GLY A 258 -12.69 -5.91 1.45
C GLY A 258 -12.82 -6.63 0.09
N PRO A 259 -12.48 -7.93 0.04
CA PRO A 259 -12.60 -8.74 -1.18
C PRO A 259 -14.00 -8.67 -1.79
N GLY A 260 -14.08 -8.57 -3.13
CA GLY A 260 -15.35 -8.51 -3.86
C GLY A 260 -16.08 -7.15 -3.82
N GLN A 261 -15.56 -6.16 -3.08
CA GLN A 261 -16.10 -4.80 -3.02
C GLN A 261 -15.35 -3.83 -3.95
N ASP A 262 -14.86 -4.35 -5.08
CA ASP A 262 -13.99 -3.60 -5.99
C ASP A 262 -14.73 -2.44 -6.65
N GLY A 263 -14.16 -1.24 -6.52
CA GLY A 263 -14.76 -0.01 -7.06
C GLY A 263 -16.00 0.47 -6.31
N ASN A 264 -16.48 -0.23 -5.27
CA ASN A 264 -17.69 0.13 -4.51
C ASN A 264 -17.45 1.23 -3.48
N PHE A 265 -16.53 2.15 -3.75
CA PHE A 265 -16.25 3.27 -2.85
C PHE A 265 -17.50 4.12 -2.63
N PRO A 266 -17.78 4.59 -1.40
CA PRO A 266 -18.91 5.49 -1.15
C PRO A 266 -18.84 6.74 -2.02
N ALA A 267 -20.00 7.13 -2.57
CA ALA A 267 -20.14 8.34 -3.39
C ALA A 267 -20.04 9.62 -2.53
N THR A 268 -20.51 9.54 -1.29
CA THR A 268 -20.49 10.65 -0.32
C THR A 268 -19.39 10.42 0.70
N ARG A 269 -18.48 11.38 0.81
CA ARG A 269 -17.47 11.41 1.89
C ARG A 269 -18.11 11.94 3.16
N VAL A 270 -17.75 11.36 4.28
CA VAL A 270 -18.28 11.70 5.62
C VAL A 270 -17.14 11.78 6.63
N GLY A 271 -17.35 12.54 7.71
CA GLY A 271 -16.35 12.81 8.74
C GLY A 271 -15.80 14.23 8.65
N LEU A 272 -14.59 14.42 9.17
CA LEU A 272 -13.92 15.72 9.20
C LEU A 272 -13.07 15.90 7.94
N GLN A 273 -13.36 16.94 7.16
CA GLN A 273 -12.56 17.31 6.00
C GLN A 273 -11.22 17.92 6.43
N CYS A 274 -10.11 17.48 5.84
CA CYS A 274 -8.78 17.91 6.26
C CYS A 274 -8.45 19.36 5.91
N SER A 275 -9.23 20.04 5.05
CA SER A 275 -9.15 21.50 4.86
C SER A 275 -9.50 22.29 6.12
N GLN A 276 -10.15 21.67 7.11
CA GLN A 276 -10.49 22.26 8.41
C GLN A 276 -9.42 22.01 9.49
N LEU A 277 -8.33 21.32 9.12
CA LEU A 277 -7.22 20.99 10.02
C LEU A 277 -6.11 22.03 9.90
N THR A 278 -5.33 22.20 10.97
CA THR A 278 -4.08 22.94 10.91
C THR A 278 -3.03 22.18 10.09
N THR A 279 -1.96 22.83 9.65
CA THR A 279 -0.85 22.16 8.95
C THR A 279 -0.26 21.01 9.78
N ALA A 280 -0.07 21.20 11.09
CA ALA A 280 0.43 20.13 11.96
C ALA A 280 -0.52 18.92 12.04
N GLN A 281 -1.83 19.15 12.04
CA GLN A 281 -2.84 18.08 12.01
C GLN A 281 -2.89 17.39 10.64
N GLN A 282 -2.75 18.16 9.55
CA GLN A 282 -2.63 17.62 8.19
C GLN A 282 -1.41 16.71 8.04
N ASP A 283 -0.29 17.07 8.66
CA ASP A 283 0.92 16.25 8.66
C ASP A 283 0.70 14.91 9.38
N LEU A 284 -0.07 14.89 10.47
CA LEU A 284 -0.48 13.64 11.13
C LEU A 284 -1.38 12.78 10.24
N VAL A 285 -2.24 13.37 9.41
CA VAL A 285 -3.06 12.61 8.45
C VAL A 285 -2.18 11.97 7.38
N VAL A 286 -1.18 12.69 6.85
CA VAL A 286 -0.22 12.11 5.88
C VAL A 286 0.62 11.02 6.55
N ALA A 287 1.07 11.23 7.79
CA ALA A 287 1.77 10.20 8.57
C ALA A 287 0.89 8.97 8.81
N ALA A 288 -0.42 9.15 9.03
CA ALA A 288 -1.38 8.05 9.15
C ALA A 288 -1.69 7.34 7.83
N MET A 289 -1.25 7.85 6.67
CA MET A 289 -1.29 7.10 5.41
C MET A 289 0.00 6.31 5.19
N ALA A 290 1.11 6.71 5.82
CA ALA A 290 2.45 6.29 5.45
C ALA A 290 2.70 4.78 5.59
N PRO A 291 2.34 4.10 6.69
CA PRO A 291 2.66 2.68 6.86
C PRO A 291 2.15 1.80 5.71
N TRP A 292 0.86 1.90 5.36
CA TRP A 292 0.27 1.25 4.18
C TRP A 292 0.97 1.58 2.86
N VAL A 293 1.35 2.83 2.66
CA VAL A 293 1.92 3.29 1.39
C VAL A 293 3.39 2.87 1.26
N GLN A 294 4.10 2.81 2.39
CA GLN A 294 5.48 2.34 2.53
C GLN A 294 5.61 0.83 2.35
N ASP A 295 4.49 0.13 2.19
CA ASP A 295 4.49 -1.25 1.77
C ASP A 295 4.78 -1.46 0.30
N ALA A 296 4.47 -0.46 -0.54
CA ALA A 296 4.99 -0.40 -1.89
C ALA A 296 6.49 -0.10 -1.86
N ASP A 297 7.20 -0.32 -2.98
CA ASP A 297 8.60 0.08 -3.08
C ASP A 297 8.80 1.57 -2.71
N ASP A 298 9.95 1.89 -2.10
CA ASP A 298 10.19 3.18 -1.47
C ASP A 298 9.99 4.38 -2.41
N ALA A 299 10.29 4.22 -3.71
CA ALA A 299 10.14 5.28 -4.71
C ALA A 299 8.66 5.52 -5.06
N THR A 300 7.90 4.43 -5.23
CA THR A 300 6.44 4.50 -5.41
C THR A 300 5.78 5.08 -4.16
N ALA A 301 6.19 4.64 -2.97
CA ALA A 301 5.64 5.12 -1.71
C ALA A 301 5.81 6.64 -1.54
N ALA A 302 7.04 7.14 -1.74
CA ALA A 302 7.34 8.57 -1.67
C ALA A 302 6.51 9.39 -2.67
N SER A 303 6.37 8.89 -3.90
CA SER A 303 5.59 9.55 -4.94
C SER A 303 4.09 9.59 -4.61
N LEU A 304 3.54 8.51 -4.05
CA LEU A 304 2.13 8.43 -3.68
C LEU A 304 1.80 9.29 -2.47
N LEU A 305 2.64 9.30 -1.43
CA LEU A 305 2.44 10.17 -0.27
C LEU A 305 2.48 11.65 -0.65
N ALA A 306 3.46 12.04 -1.49
CA ALA A 306 3.51 13.39 -2.04
C ALA A 306 2.22 13.73 -2.81
N TYR A 307 1.73 12.81 -3.63
CA TYR A 307 0.50 12.99 -4.39
C TYR A 307 -0.75 13.10 -3.50
N TYR A 308 -0.93 12.20 -2.54
CA TYR A 308 -2.05 12.25 -1.59
C TYR A 308 -2.05 13.55 -0.77
N ARG A 309 -0.87 14.08 -0.44
CA ARG A 309 -0.76 15.39 0.22
C ARG A 309 -1.32 16.53 -0.62
N THR A 310 -1.17 16.50 -1.95
CA THR A 310 -1.78 17.51 -2.83
C THR A 310 -3.30 17.48 -2.83
N GLN A 311 -3.89 16.35 -2.45
CA GLN A 311 -5.33 16.11 -2.41
C GLN A 311 -5.93 16.30 -1.01
N LEU A 312 -5.09 16.58 -0.02
CA LEU A 312 -5.45 16.48 1.38
C LEU A 312 -6.64 17.39 1.73
N ALA A 313 -6.76 18.57 1.13
CA ALA A 313 -7.89 19.47 1.35
C ALA A 313 -9.27 18.81 1.09
N ASP A 314 -9.34 17.81 0.21
CA ASP A 314 -10.56 17.05 -0.15
C ASP A 314 -10.60 15.65 0.48
N THR A 315 -9.67 15.36 1.38
CA THR A 315 -9.62 14.10 2.15
C THR A 315 -10.37 14.24 3.46
N TYR A 316 -11.09 13.19 3.83
CA TYR A 316 -11.88 13.12 5.05
C TYR A 316 -11.31 12.06 5.98
N ILE A 317 -11.33 12.37 7.27
CA ILE A 317 -11.03 11.41 8.33
C ILE A 317 -12.30 11.13 9.13
N ALA A 318 -12.52 9.86 9.43
CA ALA A 318 -13.70 9.43 10.16
C ALA A 318 -13.36 8.29 11.13
N TYR A 319 -14.11 8.18 12.22
CA TYR A 319 -13.98 7.05 13.14
C TYR A 319 -15.30 6.66 13.79
N SER A 320 -15.44 5.41 14.23
CA SER A 320 -16.51 4.96 15.13
C SER A 320 -15.94 4.23 16.34
N GLY A 321 -16.79 3.96 17.34
CA GLY A 321 -16.37 3.35 18.59
C GLY A 321 -15.73 4.34 19.56
N THR A 322 -14.68 3.90 20.25
CA THR A 322 -13.92 4.64 21.26
C THR A 322 -12.90 5.59 20.63
N GLY A 323 -12.38 5.24 19.45
CA GLY A 323 -11.29 5.95 18.78
C GLY A 323 -9.92 5.69 19.41
N ASN A 324 -9.77 4.58 20.14
CA ASN A 324 -8.51 4.14 20.76
C ASN A 324 -7.94 2.86 20.13
N LEU A 325 -8.65 2.22 19.19
CA LEU A 325 -8.25 0.97 18.52
C LEU A 325 -8.01 -0.19 19.50
N THR A 326 -8.72 -0.21 20.63
CA THR A 326 -8.56 -1.22 21.69
C THR A 326 -9.85 -1.97 21.98
N SER A 327 -10.92 -1.70 21.24
CA SER A 327 -12.23 -2.29 21.48
C SER A 327 -12.85 -2.78 20.18
N THR A 328 -13.51 -3.93 20.24
CA THR A 328 -14.28 -4.45 19.11
C THR A 328 -15.28 -3.39 18.63
N GLY A 329 -15.29 -3.13 17.32
CA GLY A 329 -16.11 -2.09 16.69
C GLY A 329 -15.45 -0.70 16.65
N ASP A 330 -14.23 -0.56 17.18
CA ASP A 330 -13.39 0.58 16.83
C ASP A 330 -13.07 0.51 15.34
N TYR A 331 -13.23 1.64 14.66
CA TYR A 331 -13.01 1.76 13.23
C TYR A 331 -12.50 3.16 12.92
N VAL A 332 -11.53 3.26 12.02
CA VAL A 332 -10.98 4.52 11.51
C VAL A 332 -10.88 4.44 10.00
N ARG A 333 -11.19 5.55 9.32
CA ARG A 333 -11.10 5.66 7.87
C ARG A 333 -10.47 6.97 7.43
N ILE A 334 -9.61 6.88 6.43
CA ILE A 334 -9.13 8.01 5.62
C ILE A 334 -9.72 7.84 4.22
N ASP A 335 -10.52 8.82 3.77
CA ASP A 335 -11.25 8.80 2.50
C ASP A 335 -10.94 10.05 1.68
N GLY A 336 -10.02 9.92 0.72
CA GLY A 336 -9.58 10.98 -0.17
C GLY A 336 -10.10 10.87 -1.61
N PRO A 337 -9.67 11.77 -2.50
CA PRO A 337 -9.91 11.66 -3.92
C PRO A 337 -9.32 10.39 -4.55
N ASN A 338 -8.13 9.97 -4.11
CA ASN A 338 -7.51 8.70 -4.50
C ASN A 338 -7.38 7.72 -3.34
N VAL A 339 -6.77 8.15 -2.23
CA VAL A 339 -6.50 7.28 -1.08
C VAL A 339 -7.78 6.83 -0.39
N TRP A 340 -7.81 5.55 -0.04
CA TRP A 340 -8.81 4.94 0.82
C TRP A 340 -8.11 4.00 1.79
N ILE A 341 -8.19 4.28 3.09
CA ILE A 341 -7.61 3.43 4.13
C ILE A 341 -8.68 3.19 5.19
N GLU A 342 -8.87 1.93 5.59
CA GLU A 342 -9.74 1.56 6.70
C GLU A 342 -8.96 0.73 7.69
N PHE A 343 -9.20 0.96 8.98
CA PHE A 343 -8.65 0.18 10.08
C PHE A 343 -9.79 -0.21 11.01
N ALA A 344 -10.02 -1.50 11.21
CA ALA A 344 -11.12 -2.06 11.99
C ALA A 344 -10.60 -2.99 13.09
N CYS A 345 -11.18 -2.89 14.28
CA CYS A 345 -10.91 -3.77 15.40
C CYS A 345 -12.03 -4.81 15.53
N GLN A 346 -11.71 -6.06 15.23
CA GLN A 346 -12.59 -7.20 15.45
C GLN A 346 -12.32 -7.87 16.80
N SER A 347 -13.24 -8.74 17.22
CA SER A 347 -12.95 -9.71 18.28
C SER A 347 -12.03 -10.80 17.74
N GLY A 348 -11.01 -11.17 18.52
CA GLY A 348 -10.14 -12.29 18.18
C GLY A 348 -10.89 -13.61 17.97
N VAL A 349 -10.43 -14.40 17.00
CA VAL A 349 -11.00 -15.70 16.65
C VAL A 349 -10.33 -16.82 17.46
N VAL A 350 -9.01 -16.79 17.56
CA VAL A 350 -8.19 -17.76 18.32
C VAL A 350 -7.97 -17.25 19.74
N TYR A 351 -7.55 -16.00 19.88
CA TYR A 351 -7.41 -15.24 21.12
C TYR A 351 -8.70 -14.45 21.38
N ARG A 352 -9.77 -15.15 21.77
CA ARG A 352 -11.13 -14.58 21.92
C ARG A 352 -11.28 -13.39 22.89
N ASN A 353 -10.28 -13.14 23.73
CA ASN A 353 -10.22 -12.02 24.67
C ASN A 353 -9.31 -10.88 24.20
N GLN A 354 -8.81 -10.93 22.97
CA GLN A 354 -7.95 -9.92 22.36
C GLN A 354 -8.63 -9.29 21.13
N ILE A 355 -8.04 -8.20 20.66
CA ILE A 355 -8.44 -7.54 19.41
C ILE A 355 -7.71 -8.19 18.24
N HIS A 356 -8.44 -8.33 17.14
CA HIS A 356 -7.93 -8.71 15.83
C HIS A 356 -8.04 -7.51 14.91
N TYR A 357 -6.91 -6.99 14.44
CA TYR A 357 -6.91 -5.89 13.50
C TYR A 357 -7.17 -6.38 12.08
N HIS A 358 -8.07 -5.68 11.39
CA HIS A 358 -8.27 -5.77 9.95
C HIS A 358 -8.04 -4.39 9.35
N THR A 359 -7.26 -4.31 8.28
CA THR A 359 -6.97 -3.05 7.62
C THR A 359 -6.91 -3.24 6.12
N ILE A 360 -7.24 -2.19 5.37
CA ILE A 360 -7.13 -2.21 3.91
C ILE A 360 -6.72 -0.85 3.38
N TRP A 361 -5.81 -0.86 2.41
CA TRP A 361 -5.48 0.27 1.56
C TRP A 361 -5.92 0.02 0.12
N ARG A 362 -6.64 1.00 -0.42
CA ARG A 362 -7.04 1.09 -1.83
C ARG A 362 -6.71 2.45 -2.40
N ASP A 363 -6.47 2.51 -3.71
CA ASP A 363 -6.36 3.74 -4.46
C ASP A 363 -7.37 3.70 -5.60
N ARG A 364 -8.33 4.63 -5.55
CA ARG A 364 -9.48 4.70 -6.47
C ARG A 364 -9.11 4.77 -7.96
N ALA A 365 -7.90 5.23 -8.29
CA ALA A 365 -7.40 5.31 -9.66
C ALA A 365 -6.40 4.20 -10.01
N ARG A 366 -5.85 3.49 -9.02
CA ARG A 366 -4.75 2.55 -9.19
C ARG A 366 -5.04 1.13 -8.75
N ASP A 367 -6.19 0.86 -8.15
CA ASP A 367 -6.61 -0.51 -7.85
C ASP A 367 -6.45 -1.38 -9.10
N TYR A 368 -5.67 -2.46 -8.97
CA TYR A 368 -5.33 -3.37 -10.06
C TYR A 368 -4.67 -2.67 -11.28
N GLY A 369 -3.86 -1.65 -10.99
CA GLY A 369 -3.21 -0.80 -11.98
C GLY A 369 -4.18 0.09 -12.75
N GLY A 370 -5.39 0.36 -12.24
CA GLY A 370 -6.39 1.20 -12.91
C GLY A 370 -6.90 0.63 -14.23
N ASN A 371 -6.73 -0.68 -14.45
CA ASN A 371 -7.05 -1.33 -15.73
C ASN A 371 -8.51 -1.79 -15.83
N PHE A 372 -9.21 -1.93 -14.70
CA PHE A 372 -10.52 -2.58 -14.64
C PHE A 372 -11.58 -1.74 -13.93
N TYR A 373 -11.17 -0.97 -12.92
CA TYR A 373 -12.06 -0.16 -12.10
C TYR A 373 -11.42 1.22 -11.96
N THR A 374 -11.90 2.21 -12.71
CA THR A 374 -11.50 3.61 -12.50
C THR A 374 -12.68 4.37 -11.96
N THR A 375 -12.62 4.71 -10.68
CA THR A 375 -13.77 5.21 -9.93
C THR A 375 -13.49 6.58 -9.32
N VAL A 376 -12.72 7.43 -10.02
CA VAL A 376 -12.51 8.83 -9.60
C VAL A 376 -13.86 9.61 -9.54
N THR A 377 -14.95 9.03 -10.07
CA THR A 377 -16.33 9.57 -10.01
C THR A 377 -17.42 8.55 -9.65
N GLY A 378 -17.12 7.41 -9.00
CA GLY A 378 -18.19 6.52 -8.51
C GLY A 378 -18.90 5.65 -9.57
N THR A 379 -18.25 5.18 -10.64
CA THR A 379 -18.89 4.34 -11.67
C THR A 379 -18.14 3.04 -11.96
N GLN A 380 -18.86 1.92 -11.91
CA GLN A 380 -18.40 0.56 -12.25
C GLN A 380 -17.82 0.44 -13.67
N VAL A 381 -16.99 -0.59 -13.83
CA VAL A 381 -16.36 -1.16 -15.04
C VAL A 381 -17.03 -0.74 -16.35
N ALA A 382 -16.33 0.03 -17.18
CA ALA A 382 -16.58 -0.03 -18.61
C ALA A 382 -16.13 -1.41 -19.10
N ARG A 383 -17.08 -2.32 -19.34
CA ARG A 383 -16.82 -3.52 -20.14
C ARG A 383 -16.12 -3.06 -21.42
N ALA A 384 -15.04 -3.73 -21.77
CA ALA A 384 -14.18 -3.48 -22.93
C ALA A 384 -14.93 -3.55 -24.27
N ALA A 385 -15.79 -2.58 -24.54
CA ALA A 385 -15.97 -2.04 -25.88
C ALA A 385 -14.99 -0.88 -25.98
N GLN A 386 -14.21 -0.80 -27.06
CA GLN A 386 -13.37 0.36 -27.37
C GLN A 386 -14.29 1.60 -27.46
N LEU A 387 -14.54 2.28 -26.35
CA LEU A 387 -15.37 3.48 -26.29
C LEU A 387 -14.67 4.65 -27.00
N PHE A 388 -13.35 4.57 -27.11
CA PHE A 388 -12.53 5.47 -27.91
C PHE A 388 -11.19 4.83 -28.30
N SER A 389 -10.58 5.36 -29.37
CA SER A 389 -9.22 5.05 -29.83
C SER A 389 -8.29 6.24 -29.58
N VAL A 390 -7.00 5.97 -29.33
CA VAL A 390 -5.94 6.97 -29.15
C VAL A 390 -4.83 6.71 -30.15
N TYR A 391 -4.40 7.74 -30.88
CA TYR A 391 -3.31 7.65 -31.85
C TYR A 391 -2.49 8.96 -31.91
N PRO A 392 -1.15 8.94 -32.01
CA PRO A 392 -0.30 7.76 -31.98
C PRO A 392 -0.18 7.18 -30.57
N SER A 393 -0.03 5.86 -30.48
CA SER A 393 0.27 5.14 -29.24
C SER A 393 1.25 4.01 -29.58
N PRO A 394 2.56 4.12 -29.23
CA PRO A 394 3.17 5.15 -28.40
C PRO A 394 3.13 6.54 -29.06
N ALA A 395 2.98 7.56 -28.23
CA ALA A 395 3.06 8.96 -28.63
C ALA A 395 4.50 9.46 -28.56
N THR A 396 4.82 10.50 -29.32
CA THR A 396 6.08 11.23 -29.20
C THR A 396 5.86 12.51 -28.41
N GLY A 397 6.81 12.87 -27.52
CA GLY A 397 6.76 14.14 -26.80
C GLY A 397 6.71 15.33 -27.75
N GLY A 398 5.74 16.25 -27.55
CA GLY A 398 5.54 17.41 -28.43
C GLY A 398 4.50 17.22 -29.55
N GLU A 399 3.91 16.04 -29.68
CA GLU A 399 2.81 15.78 -30.63
C GLU A 399 1.41 16.00 -30.00
N VAL A 400 0.38 15.65 -30.77
CA VAL A 400 -1.02 15.64 -30.33
C VAL A 400 -1.59 14.23 -30.46
N LEU A 401 -2.21 13.74 -29.40
CA LEU A 401 -3.02 12.51 -29.48
C LEU A 401 -4.34 12.84 -30.15
N GLN A 402 -4.65 12.10 -31.21
CA GLN A 402 -5.97 12.00 -31.80
C GLN A 402 -6.78 11.00 -30.97
N VAL A 403 -7.79 11.51 -30.28
CA VAL A 403 -8.73 10.70 -29.50
C VAL A 403 -10.05 10.69 -30.24
N LYS A 404 -10.55 9.50 -30.56
CA LYS A 404 -11.80 9.32 -31.31
C LYS A 404 -12.75 8.40 -30.55
N LEU A 405 -13.93 8.90 -30.21
CA LEU A 405 -15.02 8.14 -29.61
C LEU A 405 -15.64 7.18 -30.63
N ALA A 406 -16.17 6.06 -30.15
CA ALA A 406 -16.94 5.14 -30.98
C ALA A 406 -18.26 5.74 -31.48
N ALA A 407 -18.78 6.75 -30.79
CA ALA A 407 -19.97 7.52 -31.19
C ALA A 407 -19.85 8.99 -30.71
N PRO A 408 -20.46 9.96 -31.42
CA PRO A 408 -20.50 11.35 -30.98
C PRO A 408 -21.17 11.53 -29.61
N ALA A 409 -20.65 12.44 -28.80
CA ALA A 409 -21.18 12.82 -27.51
C ALA A 409 -21.73 14.25 -27.52
N THR A 410 -22.80 14.49 -26.75
CA THR A 410 -23.35 15.84 -26.56
C THR A 410 -22.39 16.69 -25.73
N THR A 411 -21.79 16.08 -24.71
CA THR A 411 -20.68 16.61 -23.92
C THR A 411 -19.74 15.46 -23.59
N ALA A 412 -18.44 15.63 -23.79
CA ALA A 412 -17.44 14.70 -23.30
C ALA A 412 -16.34 15.45 -22.56
N THR A 413 -15.64 14.77 -21.66
CA THR A 413 -14.50 15.33 -20.92
C THR A 413 -13.38 14.32 -20.92
N TYR A 414 -12.21 14.71 -21.44
CA TYR A 414 -11.00 13.94 -21.23
C TYR A 414 -10.25 14.44 -19.98
N THR A 415 -9.55 13.54 -19.32
CA THR A 415 -8.61 13.82 -18.24
C THR A 415 -7.34 13.03 -18.49
N LEU A 416 -6.25 13.74 -18.78
CA LEU A 416 -4.91 13.18 -18.93
C LEU A 416 -4.21 13.19 -17.57
N ARG A 417 -3.64 12.05 -17.18
CA ARG A 417 -2.91 11.87 -15.92
C ARG A 417 -1.56 11.19 -16.16
N ASN A 418 -0.57 11.46 -15.31
CA ASN A 418 0.63 10.60 -15.23
C ASN A 418 0.31 9.29 -14.48
N VAL A 419 1.28 8.36 -14.37
CA VAL A 419 1.12 7.14 -13.54
C VAL A 419 0.87 7.42 -12.06
N ALA A 420 1.37 8.56 -11.56
CA ALA A 420 1.06 9.08 -10.23
C ALA A 420 -0.34 9.72 -10.13
N GLY A 421 -1.12 9.76 -11.23
CA GLY A 421 -2.55 10.07 -11.26
C GLY A 421 -2.86 11.55 -11.20
N GLN A 422 -1.81 12.35 -11.08
CA GLN A 422 -1.87 13.80 -11.19
C GLN A 422 -2.49 14.16 -12.54
N THR A 423 -3.56 14.94 -12.49
CA THR A 423 -4.17 15.51 -13.68
C THR A 423 -3.20 16.51 -14.30
N LEU A 424 -2.78 16.23 -15.52
CA LEU A 424 -1.90 17.10 -16.31
C LEU A 424 -2.70 18.00 -17.23
N SER A 425 -3.82 17.49 -17.73
CA SER A 425 -4.76 18.23 -18.58
C SER A 425 -6.17 17.67 -18.41
N ARG A 426 -7.17 18.55 -18.42
CA ARG A 426 -8.58 18.17 -18.42
C ARG A 426 -9.35 19.16 -19.28
N GLN A 427 -10.15 18.66 -20.22
CA GLN A 427 -10.91 19.54 -21.10
C GLN A 427 -12.21 18.86 -21.52
N SER A 428 -13.28 19.68 -21.59
CA SER A 428 -14.55 19.26 -22.15
C SER A 428 -14.61 19.58 -23.66
N PHE A 429 -15.26 18.71 -24.41
CA PHE A 429 -15.46 18.82 -25.85
C PHE A 429 -16.84 18.28 -26.24
N ARG A 430 -17.23 18.47 -27.50
CA ARG A 430 -18.46 17.93 -28.09
C ARG A 430 -18.12 17.17 -29.37
N GLY A 431 -18.98 16.25 -29.78
CA GLY A 431 -18.74 15.42 -30.96
C GLY A 431 -18.00 14.12 -30.63
N ASP A 432 -17.33 13.54 -31.62
CA ASP A 432 -16.68 12.23 -31.52
C ASP A 432 -15.15 12.29 -31.51
N ALA A 433 -14.52 13.48 -31.53
CA ALA A 433 -13.08 13.60 -31.56
C ALA A 433 -12.55 14.77 -30.74
N VAL A 434 -11.35 14.60 -30.17
CA VAL A 434 -10.60 15.64 -29.48
C VAL A 434 -9.11 15.42 -29.66
N GLN A 435 -8.35 16.50 -29.69
CA GLN A 435 -6.89 16.46 -29.65
C GLN A 435 -6.40 16.68 -28.22
N VAL A 436 -5.52 15.80 -27.76
CA VAL A 436 -4.91 15.90 -26.42
C VAL A 436 -3.42 16.20 -26.60
N PRO A 437 -2.94 17.40 -26.22
CA PRO A 437 -1.53 17.75 -26.35
C PRO A 437 -0.63 16.86 -25.48
N THR A 438 0.50 16.42 -26.04
CA THR A 438 1.59 15.76 -25.28
C THR A 438 2.82 16.66 -25.11
N ALA A 439 2.73 17.91 -25.53
CA ALA A 439 3.79 18.89 -25.35
C ALA A 439 4.10 19.09 -23.85
N GLY A 440 5.38 19.03 -23.49
CA GLY A 440 5.85 19.15 -22.11
C GLY A 440 5.71 17.90 -21.25
N LEU A 441 5.15 16.81 -21.79
CA LEU A 441 5.15 15.52 -21.10
C LEU A 441 6.55 14.90 -21.19
N ALA A 442 7.08 14.46 -20.03
CA ALA A 442 8.29 13.65 -19.99
C ALA A 442 8.02 12.25 -20.57
N ALA A 443 9.08 11.57 -21.03
CA ALA A 443 8.97 10.16 -21.43
C ALA A 443 8.43 9.33 -20.25
N GLY A 444 7.40 8.52 -20.50
CA GLY A 444 6.72 7.78 -19.44
C GLY A 444 5.33 7.28 -19.82
N THR A 445 4.68 6.60 -18.87
CA THR A 445 3.30 6.13 -19.04
C THR A 445 2.31 7.17 -18.54
N TYR A 446 1.22 7.32 -19.28
CA TYR A 446 0.13 8.23 -18.99
C TYR A 446 -1.21 7.51 -19.08
N VAL A 447 -2.20 8.08 -18.44
CA VAL A 447 -3.56 7.55 -18.34
C VAL A 447 -4.51 8.62 -18.87
N LEU A 448 -5.17 8.33 -19.98
CA LEU A 448 -6.22 9.17 -20.53
C LEU A 448 -7.58 8.58 -20.15
N SER A 449 -8.32 9.25 -19.26
CA SER A 449 -9.70 8.93 -18.96
C SER A 449 -10.64 9.82 -19.77
N LEU A 450 -11.77 9.28 -20.21
CA LEU A 450 -12.75 9.99 -21.01
C LEU A 450 -14.16 9.65 -20.53
N GLN A 451 -14.94 10.66 -20.19
CA GLN A 451 -16.36 10.55 -19.83
C GLN A 451 -17.20 11.22 -20.91
N ALA A 452 -18.17 10.50 -21.49
CA ALA A 452 -19.03 11.00 -22.56
C ALA A 452 -20.50 10.95 -22.11
N ASP A 453 -21.16 12.09 -22.12
CA ASP A 453 -22.51 12.30 -21.61
C ASP A 453 -22.65 11.72 -20.19
N ASP A 454 -23.74 11.00 -19.93
CA ASP A 454 -23.99 10.33 -18.65
C ASP A 454 -23.38 8.91 -18.59
N LYS A 455 -22.46 8.57 -19.53
CA LYS A 455 -21.80 7.26 -19.53
C LYS A 455 -20.65 7.22 -18.51
N ALA A 456 -20.36 6.01 -18.05
CA ALA A 456 -19.20 5.75 -17.21
C ALA A 456 -17.89 6.19 -17.92
N PRO A 457 -16.91 6.73 -17.18
CA PRO A 457 -15.62 7.06 -17.75
C PRO A 457 -14.87 5.81 -18.21
N ALA A 458 -14.28 5.88 -19.40
CA ALA A 458 -13.40 4.87 -19.94
C ALA A 458 -11.95 5.36 -19.91
N THR A 459 -11.00 4.45 -19.75
CA THR A 459 -9.59 4.81 -19.55
C THR A 459 -8.68 4.09 -20.53
N HIS A 460 -7.70 4.80 -21.08
CA HIS A 460 -6.68 4.28 -21.97
C HIS A 460 -5.29 4.67 -21.47
N ARG A 461 -4.42 3.68 -21.23
CA ARG A 461 -3.00 3.94 -20.91
C ARG A 461 -2.21 4.03 -22.20
N PHE A 462 -1.34 5.03 -22.31
CA PHE A 462 -0.43 5.19 -23.45
C PHE A 462 0.96 5.61 -22.96
N VAL A 463 1.96 5.44 -23.82
CA VAL A 463 3.36 5.79 -23.53
C VAL A 463 3.73 7.01 -24.36
N VAL A 464 4.37 8.00 -23.73
CA VAL A 464 5.12 9.06 -24.41
C VAL A 464 6.58 8.61 -24.46
N LYS A 465 7.15 8.54 -25.67
CA LYS A 465 8.56 8.26 -25.90
C LYS A 465 9.41 9.51 -25.87
#